data_AF-A0A2S2N832-F1
#
_entry.id   AF-A0A2S2N832-F1
#
_cell.length_a   1.000
_cell.length_b   1.000
_cell.length_c   1.000
_cell.angle_alpha   90.00
_cell.angle_beta   90.00
_cell.angle_gamma   90.00
#
_symmetry.space_group_name_H-M   'P 1'
#
loop_
_entity.id
_entity.type
_entity.pdbx_description
1 polymer ?
#
loop_
_entity_poly.entity_id
_entity_poly.type
_entity_poly.pdbx_seq_one_letter_code
_entity_poly.pdbx_strand_id
1 'polypeptide(L)'
;ANYARSKLPVEVETLIKDIYNFMHQSYKRQTEFKQFQVFYDLKPNKLLQPSQTRWLSINAAVKRVIEQYDALKSYFTLQHFENDKLAIHSCKNIHQCLNNPIYKMYFEFLEFILPVITDLNAEFQSEKPKMYLLYSRKAESYKFILGCYIRDNILKSIDISELQYRNPVNF
;
A
#
# COMPACT_ATOMS: atom_id res chain seq x y z
N ALA A 1 0.11 -2.45 16.56
CA ALA A 1 0.65 -2.28 15.21
C ALA A 1 1.26 -3.57 14.62
N ASN A 2 2.17 -4.27 15.32
CA ASN A 2 2.87 -5.45 14.78
C ASN A 2 1.95 -6.62 14.36
N TYR A 3 0.89 -6.92 15.13
CA TYR A 3 0.01 -8.07 14.83
C TYR A 3 -0.78 -7.93 13.52
N ALA A 4 -1.19 -6.73 13.16
CA ALA A 4 -1.94 -6.54 11.94
C ALA A 4 -1.01 -6.34 10.73
N ARG A 5 0.25 -5.94 10.94
CA ARG A 5 1.29 -5.96 9.89
C ARG A 5 1.55 -7.38 9.40
N SER A 6 1.58 -8.37 10.29
CA SER A 6 1.76 -9.78 9.91
C SER A 6 0.57 -10.40 9.18
N LYS A 7 -0.52 -9.64 8.98
CA LYS A 7 -1.67 -10.04 8.16
C LYS A 7 -1.59 -9.53 6.72
N LEU A 8 -0.71 -8.57 6.45
CA LEU A 8 -0.42 -8.15 5.08
C LEU A 8 0.53 -9.15 4.41
N PRO A 9 0.38 -9.41 3.10
CA PRO A 9 1.36 -10.20 2.36
C PRO A 9 2.75 -9.57 2.51
N VAL A 10 3.67 -10.33 3.09
CA VAL A 10 5.05 -9.88 3.36
C VAL A 10 5.75 -9.54 2.04
N GLU A 11 5.36 -10.20 0.97
CA GLU A 11 5.88 -10.07 -0.39
C GLU A 11 5.65 -8.65 -0.94
N VAL A 12 4.48 -8.06 -0.68
CA VAL A 12 4.14 -6.71 -1.16
C VAL A 12 4.96 -5.66 -0.43
N GLU A 13 5.12 -5.81 0.89
CA GLU A 13 5.98 -4.90 1.67
C GLU A 13 7.45 -5.04 1.28
N THR A 14 7.89 -6.27 1.02
CA THR A 14 9.25 -6.58 0.57
C THR A 14 9.53 -5.95 -0.79
N LEU A 15 8.58 -6.02 -1.73
CA LEU A 15 8.71 -5.39 -3.04
C LEU A 15 8.91 -3.87 -2.95
N ILE A 16 8.15 -3.16 -2.11
CA ILE A 16 8.34 -1.71 -1.90
C ILE A 16 9.77 -1.43 -1.40
N LYS A 17 10.25 -2.22 -0.43
CA LYS A 17 11.61 -2.07 0.12
C LYS A 17 12.68 -2.35 -0.92
N ASP A 18 12.52 -3.41 -1.71
CA ASP A 18 13.48 -3.81 -2.72
C ASP A 18 13.58 -2.74 -3.82
N ILE A 19 12.45 -2.21 -4.28
CA ILE A 19 12.40 -1.08 -5.23
C ILE A 19 13.13 0.14 -4.64
N TYR A 20 12.82 0.51 -3.40
CA TYR A 20 13.48 1.65 -2.75
C TYR A 20 14.99 1.44 -2.62
N ASN A 21 15.42 0.30 -2.08
CA ASN A 21 16.84 -0.03 -1.86
C ASN A 21 17.61 -0.07 -3.18
N PHE A 22 17.04 -0.69 -4.22
CA PHE A 22 17.65 -0.78 -5.54
C PHE A 22 17.95 0.60 -6.13
N MET A 23 16.97 1.51 -6.04
CA MET A 23 17.09 2.86 -6.58
C MET A 23 17.98 3.75 -5.71
N HIS A 24 17.82 3.68 -4.39
CA HIS A 24 18.54 4.53 -3.44
C HIS A 24 20.06 4.34 -3.49
N GLN A 25 20.52 3.11 -3.75
CA GLN A 25 21.95 2.76 -3.78
C GLN A 25 22.74 3.40 -4.93
N SER A 26 22.10 3.96 -5.96
CA SER A 26 22.80 4.51 -7.11
C SER A 26 22.17 5.79 -7.63
N TYR A 27 22.97 6.86 -7.65
CA TYR A 27 22.58 8.12 -8.27
C TYR A 27 22.31 7.97 -9.77
N LYS A 28 23.07 7.09 -10.45
CA LYS A 28 22.86 6.75 -11.86
C LYS A 28 21.46 6.17 -12.07
N ARG A 29 21.07 5.16 -11.29
CA ARG A 29 19.73 4.54 -11.35
C ARG A 29 18.61 5.55 -11.13
N GLN A 30 18.77 6.44 -10.16
CA GLN A 30 17.78 7.51 -9.90
C GLN A 30 17.67 8.50 -11.06
N THR A 31 18.79 8.82 -11.72
CA THR A 31 18.81 9.74 -12.85
C THR A 31 18.21 9.10 -14.10
N GLU A 32 18.53 7.84 -14.37
CA GLU A 32 17.93 7.05 -15.45
C GLU A 32 16.43 6.89 -15.21
N PHE A 33 16.00 6.53 -13.99
CA PHE A 33 14.58 6.39 -13.67
C PHE A 33 13.78 7.68 -13.91
N LYS A 34 14.34 8.86 -13.63
CA LYS A 34 13.68 10.14 -13.94
C LYS A 34 13.34 10.29 -15.42
N GLN A 35 14.14 9.74 -16.33
CA GLN A 35 13.84 9.76 -17.77
C GLN A 35 12.56 8.97 -18.07
N PHE A 36 12.35 7.85 -17.38
CA PHE A 36 11.09 7.10 -17.47
C PHE A 36 9.93 7.90 -16.86
N GLN A 37 10.13 8.56 -15.72
CA GLN A 37 9.08 9.41 -15.13
C GLN A 37 8.63 10.50 -16.12
N VAL A 38 9.59 11.16 -16.79
CA VAL A 38 9.30 12.15 -17.83
C VAL A 38 8.60 11.52 -19.04
N PHE A 39 9.05 10.35 -19.50
CA PHE A 39 8.43 9.65 -20.63
C PHE A 39 6.95 9.28 -20.37
N TYR A 40 6.63 8.91 -19.13
CA TYR A 40 5.27 8.58 -18.70
C TYR A 40 4.45 9.82 -18.26
N ASP A 41 4.96 11.04 -18.46
CA ASP A 41 4.35 12.29 -18.00
C ASP A 41 4.02 12.31 -16.49
N LEU A 42 4.88 11.67 -15.69
CA LEU A 42 4.76 11.60 -14.25
C LEU A 42 5.60 12.69 -13.60
N LYS A 43 5.07 13.28 -12.54
CA LYS A 43 5.86 14.14 -11.66
C LYS A 43 7.05 13.32 -11.10
N PRO A 44 8.29 13.84 -11.13
CA PRO A 44 9.50 13.11 -10.74
C PRO A 44 9.63 12.99 -9.22
N ASN A 45 8.66 12.32 -8.61
CA ASN A 45 8.60 12.08 -7.18
C ASN A 45 9.65 11.04 -6.79
N LYS A 46 10.38 11.30 -5.69
CA LYS A 46 11.31 10.31 -5.12
C LYS A 46 10.55 9.11 -4.58
N LEU A 47 11.09 7.91 -4.69
CA LEU A 47 10.51 6.76 -4.00
C LEU A 47 10.63 6.93 -2.48
N LEU A 48 9.65 6.40 -1.74
CA LEU A 48 9.59 6.55 -0.29
C LEU A 48 10.03 5.25 0.39
N GLN A 49 10.86 5.38 1.42
CA GLN A 49 11.19 4.24 2.28
C GLN A 49 9.99 3.94 3.19
N PRO A 50 9.46 2.71 3.19
CA PRO A 50 8.46 2.32 4.17
C PRO A 50 9.12 2.25 5.56
N SER A 51 8.59 2.98 6.55
CA SER A 51 9.11 2.87 7.92
C SER A 51 8.61 1.59 8.57
N GLN A 52 9.47 0.93 9.34
CA GLN A 52 9.16 -0.37 9.94
C GLN A 52 8.05 -0.32 11.01
N THR A 53 7.79 0.84 11.61
CA THR A 53 6.93 0.97 12.81
C THR A 53 5.65 1.77 12.60
N ARG A 54 5.43 2.41 11.43
CA ARG A 54 4.27 3.29 11.22
C ARG A 54 3.50 2.93 9.96
N TRP A 55 2.26 2.47 10.14
CA TRP A 55 1.31 2.22 9.04
C TRP A 55 1.07 3.44 8.15
N LEU A 56 1.11 4.65 8.72
CA LEU A 56 1.05 5.91 7.98
C LEU A 56 2.11 6.00 6.87
N SER A 57 3.34 5.53 7.14
CA SER A 57 4.42 5.55 6.15
C SER A 57 4.24 4.50 5.04
N ILE A 58 3.53 3.40 5.32
CA ILE A 58 3.25 2.35 4.33
C ILE A 58 2.24 2.90 3.32
N ASN A 59 1.18 3.58 3.77
CA ASN A 59 0.19 4.20 2.88
C ASN A 59 0.86 5.16 1.87
N ALA A 60 1.71 6.07 2.34
CA ALA A 60 2.45 6.98 1.46
C ALA A 60 3.37 6.24 0.47
N ALA A 61 4.06 5.18 0.91
CA ALA A 61 4.93 4.40 0.04
C ALA A 61 4.15 3.60 -1.01
N VAL A 62 3.01 2.99 -0.64
CA VAL A 62 2.10 2.30 -1.57
C VAL A 62 1.61 3.27 -2.64
N LYS A 63 1.07 4.43 -2.24
CA LYS A 63 0.63 5.47 -3.19
C LYS A 63 1.75 5.88 -4.14
N ARG A 64 2.97 6.09 -3.62
CA ARG A 64 4.13 6.44 -4.45
C ARG A 64 4.51 5.35 -5.45
N VAL A 65 4.37 4.07 -5.09
CA VAL A 65 4.65 2.96 -6.00
C VAL A 65 3.57 2.87 -7.09
N ILE A 66 2.30 3.06 -6.74
CA ILE A 66 1.19 3.05 -7.71
C ILE A 66 1.31 4.22 -8.70
N GLU A 67 1.56 5.44 -8.19
CA GLU A 67 1.81 6.65 -9.00
C GLU A 67 2.90 6.43 -10.05
N GLN A 68 3.89 5.59 -9.74
CA GLN A 68 5.09 5.39 -10.55
C GLN A 68 5.12 4.00 -11.21
N TYR A 69 4.03 3.23 -11.14
CA TYR A 69 4.05 1.79 -11.38
C TYR A 69 4.49 1.44 -12.80
N ASP A 70 3.93 2.10 -13.82
CA ASP A 70 4.23 1.79 -15.21
C ASP A 70 5.65 2.25 -15.60
N ALA A 71 6.10 3.39 -15.07
CA ALA A 71 7.49 3.83 -15.22
C ALA A 71 8.48 2.87 -14.55
N LEU A 72 8.17 2.39 -13.35
CA LEU A 72 8.97 1.37 -12.65
C LEU A 72 9.03 0.09 -13.46
N LYS A 73 7.89 -0.39 -13.96
CA LYS A 73 7.79 -1.60 -14.76
C LYS A 73 8.67 -1.51 -16.01
N SER A 74 8.62 -0.42 -16.75
CA SER A 74 9.44 -0.22 -17.94
C SER A 74 10.91 -0.05 -17.64
N TYR A 75 11.25 0.69 -16.58
CA TYR A 75 12.63 0.81 -16.13
C TYR A 75 13.23 -0.54 -15.77
N PHE A 76 12.54 -1.33 -14.94
CA PHE A 76 13.02 -2.66 -14.55
C PHE A 76 12.98 -3.67 -15.70
N THR A 77 12.16 -3.46 -16.72
CA THR A 77 12.21 -4.22 -17.97
C THR A 77 13.49 -3.93 -18.74
N LEU A 78 13.84 -2.65 -18.94
CA LEU A 78 15.09 -2.29 -19.61
C LEU A 78 16.32 -2.78 -18.83
N GLN A 79 16.34 -2.57 -17.51
CA GLN A 79 17.46 -3.04 -16.67
C GLN A 79 17.61 -4.57 -16.69
N HIS A 80 16.52 -5.32 -16.82
CA HIS A 80 16.56 -6.77 -16.98
C HIS A 80 17.19 -7.19 -18.32
N PHE A 81 17.02 -6.40 -19.38
CA PHE A 81 17.66 -6.61 -20.68
C PHE A 81 19.12 -6.17 -20.72
N GLU A 82 19.49 -5.06 -20.07
CA GLU A 82 20.78 -4.39 -20.25
C GLU A 82 21.90 -4.77 -19.27
N ASN A 83 21.64 -5.30 -18.06
CA ASN A 83 22.61 -5.22 -16.96
C ASN A 83 22.93 -6.48 -16.09
N ASP A 84 24.03 -6.29 -15.36
CA ASP A 84 25.14 -7.15 -14.88
C ASP A 84 24.96 -7.89 -13.51
N LYS A 85 25.82 -8.90 -13.27
CA LYS A 85 25.75 -10.03 -12.30
C LYS A 85 25.30 -9.76 -10.85
N LEU A 86 25.60 -8.58 -10.28
CA LEU A 86 25.28 -8.25 -8.87
C LEU A 86 23.87 -7.66 -8.68
N ALA A 87 23.32 -7.01 -9.71
CA ALA A 87 21.97 -6.47 -9.70
C ALA A 87 20.92 -7.49 -10.16
N ILE A 88 21.36 -8.61 -10.78
CA ILE A 88 20.48 -9.57 -11.43
C ILE A 88 19.40 -10.09 -10.47
N HIS A 89 19.75 -10.53 -9.25
CA HIS A 89 18.76 -11.23 -8.43
C HIS A 89 17.65 -10.29 -7.92
N SER A 90 18.01 -9.13 -7.33
CA SER A 90 17.02 -8.16 -6.86
C SER A 90 16.27 -7.51 -8.03
N CYS A 91 16.96 -7.13 -9.11
CA CYS A 91 16.33 -6.57 -10.31
C CYS A 91 15.36 -7.58 -10.95
N LYS A 92 15.75 -8.86 -11.07
CA LYS A 92 14.91 -9.92 -11.65
C LYS A 92 13.67 -10.16 -10.78
N ASN A 93 13.82 -10.21 -9.47
CA ASN A 93 12.68 -10.37 -8.56
C ASN A 93 11.72 -9.18 -8.66
N ILE A 94 12.24 -7.95 -8.63
CA ILE A 94 11.42 -6.74 -8.79
C ILE A 94 10.71 -6.75 -10.15
N HIS A 95 11.43 -7.04 -11.23
CA HIS A 95 10.88 -7.13 -12.58
C HIS A 95 9.76 -8.19 -12.66
N GLN A 96 9.97 -9.38 -12.11
CA GLN A 96 8.96 -10.45 -12.07
C GLN A 96 7.71 -10.01 -11.29
N CYS A 97 7.89 -9.36 -10.13
CA CYS A 97 6.76 -8.90 -9.32
C CYS A 97 5.98 -7.77 -10.01
N LEU A 98 6.66 -6.79 -10.64
CA LEU A 98 6.02 -5.69 -11.38
C LEU A 98 5.32 -6.15 -12.66
N ASN A 99 5.70 -7.30 -13.22
CA ASN A 99 5.01 -7.90 -14.36
C ASN A 99 3.87 -8.84 -13.96
N ASN A 100 3.80 -9.24 -12.69
CA ASN A 100 2.71 -10.05 -12.19
C ASN A 100 1.53 -9.15 -11.77
N PRO A 101 0.35 -9.29 -12.42
CA PRO A 101 -0.81 -8.43 -12.15
C PRO A 101 -1.32 -8.52 -10.71
N ILE A 102 -1.04 -9.62 -10.01
CA ILE A 102 -1.44 -9.81 -8.60
C ILE A 102 -0.83 -8.74 -7.70
N TYR A 103 0.43 -8.34 -7.93
CA TYR A 103 1.07 -7.32 -7.09
C TYR A 103 0.44 -5.94 -7.31
N LYS A 104 0.08 -5.59 -8.55
CA LYS A 104 -0.65 -4.34 -8.84
C LYS A 104 -2.00 -4.32 -8.13
N MET A 105 -2.74 -5.42 -8.22
CA MET A 105 -4.03 -5.58 -7.53
C MET A 105 -3.89 -5.44 -6.01
N TYR A 106 -2.84 -6.01 -5.42
CA TYR A 106 -2.57 -5.84 -3.99
C TYR A 106 -2.24 -4.39 -3.63
N PHE A 107 -1.46 -3.68 -4.44
CA PHE A 107 -1.19 -2.26 -4.18
C PHE A 107 -2.47 -1.43 -4.26
N GLU A 108 -3.31 -1.63 -5.27
CA GLU A 108 -4.61 -0.95 -5.41
C GLU A 108 -5.54 -1.25 -4.22
N PHE A 109 -5.60 -2.52 -3.78
CA PHE A 109 -6.33 -2.90 -2.57
C PHE A 109 -5.78 -2.20 -1.32
N LEU A 110 -4.46 -2.12 -1.17
CA LEU A 110 -3.83 -1.41 -0.06
C LEU A 110 -4.10 0.08 -0.10
N GLU A 111 -4.05 0.72 -1.27
CA GLU A 111 -4.40 2.12 -1.43
C GLU A 111 -5.87 2.39 -1.07
N PHE A 112 -6.76 1.45 -1.35
CA PHE A 112 -8.17 1.55 -0.95
C PHE A 112 -8.37 1.44 0.57
N ILE A 113 -7.76 0.45 1.22
CA ILE A 113 -8.06 0.14 2.63
C ILE A 113 -7.20 0.92 3.64
N LEU A 114 -5.94 1.23 3.30
CA LEU A 114 -5.02 1.87 4.23
C LEU A 114 -5.49 3.26 4.70
N PRO A 115 -6.07 4.15 3.84
CA PRO A 115 -6.59 5.45 4.28
C PRO A 115 -7.56 5.35 5.45
N VAL A 116 -8.53 4.42 5.39
CA VAL A 116 -9.52 4.20 6.45
C VAL A 116 -8.86 3.96 7.80
N ILE A 117 -7.81 3.15 7.79
CA ILE A 117 -7.08 2.76 8.99
C ILE A 117 -6.12 3.86 9.43
N THR A 118 -5.43 4.52 8.49
CA THR A 118 -4.46 5.57 8.81
C THR A 118 -5.13 6.82 9.35
N ASP A 119 -6.30 7.18 8.81
CA ASP A 119 -7.06 8.36 9.23
C ASP A 119 -7.63 8.16 10.63
N LEU A 120 -8.25 6.99 10.88
CA LEU A 120 -8.69 6.61 12.22
C LEU A 120 -7.50 6.61 13.19
N ASN A 121 -6.37 6.02 12.82
CA ASN A 121 -5.18 6.03 13.69
C ASN A 121 -4.65 7.46 13.95
N ALA A 122 -4.70 8.35 12.97
CA ALA A 122 -4.32 9.76 13.14
C ALA A 122 -5.27 10.49 14.09
N GLU A 123 -6.58 10.21 14.04
CA GLU A 123 -7.55 10.76 14.99
C GLU A 123 -7.29 10.30 16.43
N PHE A 124 -7.00 9.01 16.64
CA PHE A 124 -6.65 8.45 17.94
C PHE A 124 -5.33 8.99 18.51
N GLN A 125 -4.41 9.42 17.64
CA GLN A 125 -3.14 10.04 18.03
C GLN A 125 -3.24 11.56 18.23
N SER A 126 -4.44 12.14 18.09
CA SER A 126 -4.63 13.59 18.27
C SER A 126 -4.42 13.98 19.73
N GLU A 127 -3.66 15.05 19.96
CA GLU A 127 -3.47 15.65 21.29
C GLU A 127 -4.75 16.32 21.83
N LYS A 128 -5.74 16.58 20.95
CA LYS A 128 -7.01 17.19 21.34
C LYS A 128 -7.99 16.12 21.83
N PRO A 129 -8.70 16.34 22.96
CA PRO A 129 -9.70 15.40 23.45
C PRO A 129 -10.88 15.34 22.47
N LYS A 130 -11.00 14.22 21.76
CA LYS A 130 -12.08 13.95 20.80
C LYS A 130 -12.92 12.72 21.16
N MET A 131 -12.92 12.32 22.44
CA MET A 131 -13.55 11.07 22.89
C MET A 131 -15.01 10.92 22.44
N TYR A 132 -15.76 12.03 22.43
CA TYR A 132 -17.15 12.08 21.97
C TYR A 132 -17.34 11.77 20.47
N LEU A 133 -16.29 11.91 19.65
CA LEU A 133 -16.29 11.58 18.20
C LEU A 133 -15.65 10.22 17.91
N LEU A 134 -14.75 9.74 18.77
CA LEU A 134 -13.96 8.53 18.47
C LEU A 134 -14.85 7.30 18.28
N TYR A 135 -15.93 7.18 19.07
CA TYR A 135 -16.84 6.05 18.93
C TYR A 135 -17.57 6.07 17.58
N SER A 136 -18.16 7.21 17.21
CA SER A 136 -18.88 7.34 15.94
C SER A 136 -17.95 7.12 14.75
N ARG A 137 -16.75 7.71 14.78
CA ARG A 137 -15.73 7.54 13.74
C ARG A 137 -15.26 6.09 13.59
N LYS A 138 -15.01 5.41 14.71
CA LYS A 138 -14.67 3.98 14.70
C LYS A 138 -15.81 3.14 14.12
N ALA A 139 -17.05 3.41 14.52
CA ALA A 139 -18.22 2.71 14.01
C ALA A 139 -18.39 2.92 12.50
N GLU A 140 -18.22 4.15 12.01
CA GLU A 140 -18.27 4.49 10.58
C GLU A 140 -17.19 3.75 9.78
N SER A 141 -15.92 3.81 10.22
CA SER A 141 -14.82 3.08 9.57
C SER A 141 -15.05 1.56 9.58
N TYR A 142 -15.59 1.02 10.67
CA TYR A 142 -15.90 -0.40 10.75
C TYR A 142 -17.07 -0.79 9.83
N LYS A 143 -18.16 0.01 9.77
CA LYS A 143 -19.25 -0.15 8.81
C LYS A 143 -18.74 -0.13 7.38
N PHE A 144 -17.85 0.80 7.05
CA PHE A 144 -17.25 0.88 5.72
C PHE A 144 -16.53 -0.42 5.34
N ILE A 145 -15.70 -0.95 6.23
CA ILE A 145 -14.97 -2.21 5.99
C ILE A 145 -15.94 -3.39 5.83
N LEU A 146 -16.97 -3.44 6.67
CA LEU A 146 -17.99 -4.50 6.60
C LEU A 146 -18.81 -4.43 5.31
N GLY A 147 -19.10 -3.22 4.81
CA GLY A 147 -19.81 -3.01 3.54
C GLY A 147 -19.11 -3.61 2.32
N CYS A 148 -17.83 -3.96 2.42
CA CYS A 148 -17.12 -4.68 1.36
C CYS A 148 -17.53 -6.15 1.23
N TYR A 149 -18.15 -6.75 2.25
CA TYR A 149 -18.45 -8.20 2.27
C TYR A 149 -19.69 -8.62 3.07
N ILE A 150 -20.43 -7.68 3.67
CA ILE A 150 -21.69 -7.93 4.39
C ILE A 150 -22.81 -7.21 3.64
N ARG A 151 -23.96 -7.87 3.55
CA ARG A 151 -25.14 -7.32 2.87
C ARG A 151 -25.66 -6.04 3.53
N ASP A 152 -25.98 -5.06 2.71
CA ASP A 152 -26.49 -3.74 3.12
C ASP A 152 -27.73 -3.79 4.03
N ASN A 153 -28.65 -4.73 3.79
CA ASN A 153 -29.86 -4.87 4.58
C ASN A 153 -29.58 -5.29 6.03
N ILE A 154 -28.46 -5.99 6.27
CA ILE A 154 -28.03 -6.40 7.60
C ILE A 154 -27.31 -5.24 8.29
N LEU A 155 -26.42 -4.53 7.57
CA LEU A 155 -25.69 -3.37 8.12
C LEU A 155 -26.58 -2.18 8.52
N LYS A 156 -27.76 -2.06 7.90
CA LYS A 156 -28.75 -1.03 8.21
C LYS A 156 -29.69 -1.42 9.35
N SER A 157 -29.89 -2.72 9.60
CA SER A 157 -30.91 -3.22 10.52
C SER A 157 -30.37 -3.58 11.91
N ILE A 158 -29.08 -3.94 12.02
CA ILE A 158 -28.46 -4.38 13.28
C ILE A 158 -27.48 -3.31 13.77
N ASP A 159 -27.46 -3.04 15.07
CA ASP A 159 -26.39 -2.20 15.64
C ASP A 159 -25.03 -2.87 15.45
N ILE A 160 -24.02 -2.09 15.09
CA ILE A 160 -22.70 -2.63 14.77
C ILE A 160 -22.04 -3.33 15.95
N SER A 161 -22.42 -2.96 17.18
CA SER A 161 -21.96 -3.58 18.42
C SER A 161 -22.42 -5.02 18.57
N GLU A 162 -23.57 -5.36 17.96
CA GLU A 162 -24.22 -6.67 18.07
C GLU A 162 -23.96 -7.56 16.85
N LEU A 163 -23.49 -6.97 15.75
CA LEU A 163 -23.26 -7.65 14.49
C LEU A 163 -22.16 -8.73 14.59
N GLN A 164 -22.54 -9.97 14.29
CA GLN A 164 -21.61 -11.10 14.17
C GLN A 164 -20.95 -11.11 12.80
N TYR A 165 -19.87 -10.32 12.64
CA TYR A 165 -19.15 -10.15 11.36
C TYR A 165 -18.50 -11.41 10.78
N ARG A 166 -18.40 -12.49 11.57
CA ARG A 166 -17.87 -13.80 11.12
C ARG A 166 -18.95 -14.81 10.74
N ASN A 167 -20.22 -14.48 10.92
CA ASN A 167 -21.32 -15.38 10.58
C ASN A 167 -21.51 -15.41 9.05
N PRO A 168 -21.34 -16.57 8.37
CA PRO A 168 -21.46 -16.66 6.92
C PRO A 168 -22.84 -16.29 6.37
N VAL A 169 -23.89 -16.36 7.19
CA VAL A 169 -25.25 -15.94 6.80
C VAL A 169 -25.30 -14.44 6.48
N ASN A 170 -24.35 -13.66 7.01
CA ASN A 170 -24.30 -12.21 6.86
C ASN A 170 -23.54 -11.75 5.60
N PHE A 171 -22.84 -12.65 4.91
CA PHE A 171 -22.08 -12.32 3.69
C PHE A 171 -23.02 -12.06 2.50
#